data_AF-A0A819EYX1-F1
#
_entry.id   AF-A0A819EYX1-F1
#
_cell.length_a   1.000
_cell.length_b   1.000
_cell.length_c   1.000
_cell.angle_alpha   90.00
_cell.angle_beta   90.00
_cell.angle_gamma   90.00
#
_symmetry.space_group_name_H-M   'P 1'
#
loop_
_entity.id
_entity.type
_entity.pdbx_description
1 polymer ?
#
loop_
_entity_poly.entity_id
_entity_poly.type
_entity_poly.pdbx_seq_one_letter_code
_entity_poly.pdbx_strand_id
1 'polypeptide(L)'
;MLRMALIQPTFTSSGLQVDASGMTTLMIPYSPLLKDIIEIKEINVKSRRHGGTVAKWFSTFLEKPDLDLIYFDEQFEPQHTKNIEPEFPNEAFDSDVVIYHDMSPFHLGSLESIDDLNKRLTNPIKIYNFRPNIIVSGVDKPYGEDYWREIQIGDQVKLRWFRSCLRCLLTTINQETGIRDPNQEPWKTLQT
;
A
#
# COMPACT_ATOMS: atom_id res chain seq x y z
N MET A 1 10.30 -3.46 16.08
CA MET A 1 9.96 -2.18 15.42
C MET A 1 9.98 -2.39 13.92
N LEU A 2 8.96 -1.91 13.20
CA LEU A 2 8.81 -1.99 11.75
C LEU A 2 9.23 -0.65 11.15
N ARG A 3 10.54 -0.50 10.95
CA ARG A 3 11.19 0.76 10.54
C ARG A 3 10.73 1.28 9.18
N MET A 4 10.18 0.42 8.31
CA MET A 4 9.66 0.85 7.01
C MET A 4 8.55 1.89 7.11
N ALA A 5 7.74 1.88 8.19
CA ALA A 5 6.72 2.90 8.44
C ALA A 5 7.30 4.30 8.71
N LEU A 6 8.58 4.37 9.08
CA LEU A 6 9.28 5.61 9.40
C LEU A 6 9.96 6.26 8.19
N ILE A 7 9.85 5.63 7.02
CA ILE A 7 10.29 6.18 5.76
C ILE A 7 9.22 7.16 5.28
N GLN A 8 9.62 8.39 4.98
CA GLN A 8 8.72 9.47 4.54
C GLN A 8 8.93 9.74 3.04
N PRO A 9 8.09 9.18 2.16
CA PRO A 9 8.10 9.50 0.75
C PRO A 9 7.41 10.85 0.48
N THR A 10 8.01 11.66 -0.39
CA THR A 10 7.40 12.87 -0.94
C THR A 10 7.52 12.87 -2.46
N PHE A 11 6.38 13.01 -3.15
CA PHE A 11 6.38 13.17 -4.61
C PHE A 11 6.88 14.57 -4.96
N THR A 12 7.88 14.64 -5.84
CA THR A 12 8.41 15.90 -6.40
C THR A 12 8.13 15.96 -7.89
N SER A 13 8.51 17.05 -8.56
CA SER A 13 8.36 17.19 -10.01
C SER A 13 9.21 16.22 -10.82
N SER A 14 10.28 15.66 -10.25
CA SER A 14 11.26 14.83 -10.99
C SER A 14 11.45 13.42 -10.42
N GLY A 15 10.83 13.10 -9.28
CA GLY A 15 10.99 11.81 -8.65
C GLY A 15 10.41 11.73 -7.24
N LEU A 16 10.63 10.58 -6.62
CA LEU A 16 10.32 10.32 -5.23
C LEU A 16 11.49 10.76 -4.34
N GLN A 17 11.26 11.75 -3.50
CA GLN A 17 12.13 12.05 -2.38
C GLN A 17 11.82 11.09 -1.24
N VAL A 18 12.85 10.54 -0.62
CA VAL A 18 12.73 9.58 0.48
C VAL A 18 13.57 10.07 1.66
N ASP A 19 12.89 10.33 2.77
CA ASP A 19 13.49 10.81 4.01
C ASP A 19 13.33 9.81 5.14
N ALA A 20 14.29 9.81 6.06
CA ALA A 20 14.24 9.04 7.30
C ALA A 20 15.20 9.65 8.33
N SER A 21 14.84 9.58 9.62
CA SER A 21 15.66 10.13 10.70
C SER A 21 17.07 9.52 10.70
N GLY A 22 18.09 10.39 10.72
CA GLY A 22 19.50 9.99 10.69
C GLY A 22 20.04 9.56 9.32
N MET A 23 19.23 9.65 8.27
CA MET A 23 19.64 9.35 6.89
C MET A 23 19.71 10.62 6.06
N THR A 24 20.66 10.69 5.12
CA THR A 24 20.64 11.71 4.07
C THR A 24 19.43 11.49 3.17
N THR A 25 18.73 12.56 2.79
CA THR A 25 17.63 12.52 1.82
C THR A 25 18.06 11.81 0.54
N LEU A 26 17.24 10.85 0.09
CA LEU A 26 17.48 10.10 -1.13
C LEU A 26 16.48 10.55 -2.21
N MET A 27 16.99 10.88 -3.40
CA MET A 27 16.16 11.18 -4.57
C MET A 27 16.14 9.99 -5.53
N ILE A 28 14.95 9.54 -5.91
CA ILE A 28 14.73 8.41 -6.82
C ILE A 28 13.92 8.92 -8.01
N PRO A 29 14.45 8.95 -9.24
CA PRO A 29 13.72 9.47 -10.39
C PRO A 29 12.55 8.54 -10.77
N TYR A 30 11.47 9.09 -11.34
CA TYR A 30 10.32 8.27 -11.77
C TYR A 30 10.65 7.32 -12.93
N SER A 31 11.62 7.68 -13.76
CA SER A 31 12.06 6.87 -14.91
C SER A 31 13.56 6.57 -14.79
N PRO A 32 13.95 5.69 -13.87
CA PRO A 32 15.35 5.36 -13.67
C PRO A 32 15.88 4.48 -14.82
N LEU A 33 17.12 4.73 -15.27
CA LEU A 33 17.78 3.91 -16.29
C LEU A 33 18.43 2.67 -15.67
N LEU A 34 17.61 1.73 -15.22
CA LEU A 34 18.06 0.50 -14.57
C LEU A 34 18.28 -0.62 -15.59
N LYS A 35 19.28 -1.48 -15.34
CA LYS A 35 19.62 -2.60 -16.25
C LYS A 35 19.47 -3.96 -15.60
N ASP A 36 19.75 -4.07 -14.31
CA ASP A 36 19.69 -5.32 -13.57
C ASP A 36 18.23 -5.75 -13.38
N ILE A 37 17.90 -6.99 -13.74
CA ILE A 37 16.55 -7.55 -13.75
C ILE A 37 16.46 -8.60 -12.66
N ILE A 38 15.37 -8.58 -11.91
CA ILE A 38 14.99 -9.60 -10.94
C ILE A 38 13.58 -10.11 -11.24
N GLU A 39 13.36 -11.40 -10.99
CA GLU A 39 12.03 -12.01 -10.96
C GLU A 39 11.65 -12.30 -9.51
N ILE A 40 10.51 -11.76 -9.06
CA ILE A 40 9.94 -11.98 -7.74
C ILE A 40 9.05 -13.21 -7.84
N LYS A 41 9.59 -14.36 -7.45
CA LYS A 41 8.95 -15.67 -7.70
C LYS A 41 7.59 -15.81 -7.03
N GLU A 42 7.43 -15.21 -5.86
CA GLU A 42 6.23 -15.27 -5.04
C GLU A 42 4.99 -14.68 -5.75
N ILE A 43 5.21 -13.69 -6.61
CA ILE A 43 4.16 -13.00 -7.36
C ILE A 43 4.34 -13.11 -8.89
N ASN A 44 5.39 -13.80 -9.35
CA ASN A 44 5.74 -13.98 -10.76
C ASN A 44 5.83 -12.64 -11.54
N VAL A 45 6.40 -11.61 -10.91
CA VAL A 45 6.59 -10.28 -11.52
C VAL A 45 8.08 -10.02 -11.76
N LYS A 46 8.42 -9.58 -12.97
CA LYS A 46 9.76 -9.07 -13.29
C LYS A 46 9.89 -7.61 -12.92
N SER A 47 11.07 -7.22 -12.49
CA SER A 47 11.36 -5.87 -12.03
C SER A 47 12.83 -5.54 -12.24
N ARG A 48 13.18 -4.27 -12.08
CA ARG A 48 14.57 -3.82 -12.12
C ARG A 48 15.09 -3.49 -10.74
N ARG A 49 16.35 -3.81 -10.48
CA ARG A 49 17.05 -3.45 -9.24
C ARG A 49 17.67 -2.08 -9.35
N HIS A 50 17.52 -1.27 -8.30
CA HIS A 50 18.24 0.01 -8.24
C HIS A 50 19.72 -0.20 -7.92
N GLY A 51 20.03 -1.07 -6.96
CA GLY A 51 21.40 -1.30 -6.50
C GLY A 51 22.06 -0.03 -5.91
N GLY A 52 23.38 -0.08 -5.81
CA GLY A 52 24.22 1.08 -5.50
C GLY A 52 23.82 1.84 -4.25
N THR A 53 23.71 3.17 -4.38
CA THR A 53 23.38 4.08 -3.26
C THR A 53 21.96 3.89 -2.75
N VAL A 54 21.01 3.58 -3.61
CA VAL A 54 19.60 3.33 -3.24
C VAL A 54 19.51 2.08 -2.38
N ALA A 55 20.03 0.95 -2.85
CA ALA A 55 20.06 -0.31 -2.08
C ALA A 55 20.75 -0.14 -0.72
N LYS A 56 21.91 0.54 -0.71
CA LYS A 56 22.65 0.83 0.52
C LYS A 56 21.83 1.69 1.49
N TRP A 57 21.08 2.68 1.00
CA TRP A 57 20.23 3.53 1.84
C TRP A 57 19.17 2.71 2.58
N PHE A 58 18.41 1.87 1.85
CA PHE A 58 17.36 1.03 2.44
C PHE A 58 17.94 -0.04 3.37
N SER A 59 19.03 -0.70 2.98
CA SER A 59 19.70 -1.69 3.83
C SER A 59 20.18 -1.07 5.15
N THR A 60 20.75 0.12 5.08
CA THR A 60 21.24 0.86 6.26
C THR A 60 20.09 1.27 7.16
N PHE A 61 19.06 1.94 6.62
CA PHE A 61 17.98 2.45 7.44
C PHE A 61 17.11 1.34 8.05
N LEU A 62 16.91 0.23 7.33
CA LEU A 62 16.10 -0.89 7.81
C LEU A 62 16.91 -1.89 8.66
N GLU A 63 18.22 -1.66 8.85
CA GLU A 63 19.14 -2.52 9.59
C GLU A 63 19.09 -3.97 9.12
N LYS A 64 19.00 -4.15 7.80
CA LYS A 64 18.96 -5.46 7.16
C LYS A 64 19.95 -5.45 5.99
N PRO A 65 20.92 -6.38 5.98
CA PRO A 65 21.83 -6.49 4.84
C PRO A 65 21.06 -6.93 3.59
N ASP A 66 21.66 -6.66 2.44
CA ASP A 66 21.25 -7.19 1.14
C ASP A 66 19.81 -6.85 0.71
N LEU A 67 19.31 -5.68 1.14
CA LEU A 67 18.07 -5.12 0.62
C LEU A 67 18.32 -4.28 -0.63
N ASP A 68 17.38 -4.35 -1.56
CA ASP A 68 17.32 -3.49 -2.73
C ASP A 68 15.92 -2.89 -2.87
N LEU A 69 15.85 -1.73 -3.53
CA LEU A 69 14.59 -1.20 -4.01
C LEU A 69 14.38 -1.67 -5.45
N ILE A 70 13.27 -2.32 -5.69
CA ILE A 70 12.87 -2.76 -7.02
C ILE A 70 11.94 -1.75 -7.68
N TYR A 71 11.99 -1.69 -9.00
CA TYR A 71 11.18 -0.84 -9.85
C TYR A 71 10.47 -1.68 -10.90
N PHE A 72 9.16 -1.47 -11.06
CA PHE A 72 8.40 -2.14 -12.11
C PHE A 72 8.62 -1.36 -13.40
N ASP A 73 9.31 -1.99 -14.35
CA ASP A 73 9.45 -1.44 -15.70
C ASP A 73 8.20 -1.80 -16.50
N GLU A 74 7.53 -0.80 -17.06
CA GLU A 74 6.32 -0.95 -17.87
C GLU A 74 6.53 -1.81 -19.13
N GLN A 75 7.78 -2.13 -19.49
CA GLN A 75 8.10 -3.14 -20.51
C GLN A 75 7.85 -4.59 -20.06
N PHE A 76 7.69 -4.83 -18.75
CA PHE A 76 7.39 -6.15 -18.22
C PHE A 76 5.88 -6.35 -18.05
N GLU A 77 5.47 -7.61 -18.11
CA GLU A 77 4.08 -7.99 -17.90
C GLU A 77 3.72 -7.87 -16.40
N PRO A 78 2.65 -7.16 -16.03
CA PRO A 78 2.13 -7.17 -14.67
C PRO A 78 1.44 -8.52 -14.35
N GLN A 79 1.14 -8.78 -13.09
CA GLN A 79 0.39 -9.96 -12.70
C GLN A 79 -1.11 -9.72 -12.89
N HIS A 80 -1.83 -10.70 -13.47
CA HIS A 80 -3.29 -10.64 -13.52
C HIS A 80 -3.91 -10.84 -12.14
N THR A 81 -4.86 -9.96 -11.79
CA THR A 81 -5.54 -9.95 -10.49
C THR A 81 -6.28 -11.27 -10.22
N LYS A 82 -6.85 -11.90 -11.25
CA LYS A 82 -7.52 -13.22 -11.12
C LYS A 82 -6.61 -14.36 -10.66
N ASN A 83 -5.29 -14.20 -10.78
CA ASN A 83 -4.31 -15.19 -10.33
C ASN A 83 -3.93 -15.01 -8.85
N ILE A 84 -4.41 -13.94 -8.21
CA ILE A 84 -4.18 -13.66 -6.80
C ILE A 84 -5.28 -14.34 -5.99
N GLU A 85 -4.87 -15.24 -5.10
CA GLU A 85 -5.77 -16.07 -4.27
C GLU A 85 -6.94 -16.68 -5.09
N PRO A 86 -6.64 -17.52 -6.09
CA PRO A 86 -7.64 -18.08 -7.01
C PRO A 86 -8.74 -18.90 -6.30
N GLU A 87 -8.54 -19.27 -5.04
CA GLU A 87 -9.52 -19.97 -4.21
C GLU A 87 -10.68 -19.10 -3.72
N PHE A 88 -10.58 -17.77 -3.78
CA PHE A 88 -11.68 -16.87 -3.43
C PHE A 88 -12.48 -16.46 -4.67
N PRO A 89 -13.81 -16.24 -4.55
CA PRO A 89 -14.59 -15.67 -5.63
C PRO A 89 -13.97 -14.33 -6.06
N ASN A 90 -13.47 -14.26 -7.30
CA ASN A 90 -12.91 -13.04 -7.85
C ASN A 90 -13.87 -12.46 -8.91
N GLU A 91 -14.17 -11.17 -8.78
CA GLU A 91 -14.87 -10.39 -9.81
C GLU A 91 -13.85 -9.67 -10.72
N ALA A 92 -12.67 -10.28 -10.87
CA ALA A 92 -11.59 -9.72 -11.65
C ALA A 92 -11.84 -9.96 -13.14
N PHE A 93 -11.66 -8.92 -13.95
CA PHE A 93 -11.63 -9.06 -15.40
C PHE A 93 -10.24 -9.50 -15.87
N ASP A 94 -10.16 -10.07 -17.08
CA ASP A 94 -8.87 -10.45 -17.67
C ASP A 94 -7.91 -9.26 -17.80
N SER A 95 -8.45 -8.06 -17.99
CA SER A 95 -7.68 -6.81 -18.06
C SER A 95 -7.21 -6.28 -16.70
N ASP A 96 -7.68 -6.86 -15.58
CA ASP A 96 -7.29 -6.37 -14.26
C ASP A 96 -5.91 -6.90 -13.91
N VAL A 97 -5.01 -5.97 -13.63
CA VAL A 97 -3.62 -6.27 -13.33
C VAL A 97 -3.14 -5.52 -12.11
N VAL A 98 -2.18 -6.11 -11.42
CA VAL A 98 -1.43 -5.49 -10.35
C VAL A 98 0.06 -5.83 -10.49
N ILE A 99 0.88 -5.07 -9.78
CA ILE A 99 2.33 -5.28 -9.72
C ILE A 99 2.72 -5.82 -8.35
N TYR A 100 2.96 -4.94 -7.38
CA TYR A 100 3.33 -5.30 -6.00
C TYR A 100 2.18 -5.20 -5.01
N HIS A 101 0.96 -4.93 -5.47
CA HIS A 101 -0.21 -4.80 -4.60
C HIS A 101 -0.66 -6.18 -4.12
N ASP A 102 -1.18 -6.25 -2.89
CA ASP A 102 -1.69 -7.52 -2.35
C ASP A 102 -2.85 -8.09 -3.18
N MET A 103 -3.76 -7.23 -3.68
CA MET A 103 -4.96 -7.67 -4.41
C MET A 103 -5.50 -6.69 -5.46
N SER A 104 -5.50 -5.39 -5.19
CA SER A 104 -6.18 -4.38 -6.02
C SER A 104 -5.27 -3.18 -6.24
N PRO A 105 -5.30 -2.53 -7.42
CA PRO A 105 -4.55 -1.30 -7.67
C PRO A 105 -5.04 -0.12 -6.83
N PHE A 106 -6.30 -0.15 -6.38
CA PHE A 106 -6.89 0.91 -5.55
C PHE A 106 -7.59 0.33 -4.33
N HIS A 107 -7.40 1.02 -3.21
CA HIS A 107 -8.10 0.82 -1.95
C HIS A 107 -8.75 2.14 -1.53
N LEU A 108 -10.04 2.08 -1.21
CA LEU A 108 -10.84 3.24 -0.81
C LEU A 108 -11.32 3.06 0.64
N GLY A 109 -11.34 4.15 1.40
CA GLY A 109 -11.97 4.20 2.72
C GLY A 109 -12.66 5.53 2.98
N SER A 110 -13.67 5.54 3.85
CA SER A 110 -14.37 6.77 4.25
C SER A 110 -13.91 7.28 5.62
N LEU A 111 -13.99 8.60 5.83
CA LEU A 111 -13.74 9.22 7.13
C LEU A 111 -14.77 8.77 8.18
N GLU A 112 -16.00 8.51 7.75
CA GLU A 112 -17.09 8.06 8.62
C GLU A 112 -16.86 6.65 9.16
N SER A 113 -16.29 5.74 8.35
CA SER A 113 -15.91 4.39 8.78
C SER A 113 -14.80 4.41 9.84
N ILE A 114 -13.78 5.26 9.65
CA ILE A 114 -12.69 5.38 10.63
C ILE A 114 -13.17 6.04 11.93
N ASP A 115 -14.06 7.02 11.84
CA ASP A 115 -14.66 7.67 13.02
C ASP A 115 -15.51 6.71 13.83
N ASP A 116 -16.29 5.84 13.16
CA ASP A 116 -17.06 4.80 13.84
C ASP A 116 -16.16 3.76 14.53
N LEU A 117 -15.14 3.26 13.83
CA LEU A 117 -14.17 2.34 14.44
C LEU A 117 -13.51 2.97 15.67
N ASN A 118 -13.09 4.23 15.58
CA ASN A 118 -12.43 4.93 16.68
C ASN A 118 -13.31 5.07 17.94
N LYS A 119 -14.64 5.06 17.84
CA LYS A 119 -15.54 5.03 19.02
C LYS A 119 -15.44 3.74 19.81
N ARG A 120 -14.94 2.66 19.20
CA ARG A 120 -14.78 1.34 19.80
C ARG A 120 -13.36 1.08 20.30
N LEU A 121 -12.42 2.01 20.05
CA LEU A 121 -11.01 1.88 20.42
C LEU A 121 -10.67 2.74 21.63
N THR A 122 -9.87 2.19 22.55
CA THR A 122 -9.28 2.98 23.64
C THR A 122 -8.32 4.05 23.12
N ASN A 123 -7.55 3.71 22.09
CA ASN A 123 -6.60 4.60 21.43
C ASN A 123 -7.03 4.79 19.97
N PRO A 124 -7.54 5.98 19.59
CA PRO A 124 -7.91 6.26 18.21
C PRO A 124 -6.74 6.12 17.25
N ILE A 125 -7.03 5.67 16.03
CA ILE A 125 -6.08 5.54 14.94
C ILE A 125 -6.45 6.43 13.76
N LYS A 126 -5.50 6.62 12.84
CA LYS A 126 -5.72 7.38 11.61
C LYS A 126 -6.12 6.43 10.49
N ILE A 127 -6.86 6.94 9.50
CA ILE A 127 -7.25 6.13 8.33
C ILE A 127 -6.04 5.57 7.55
N TYR A 128 -4.88 6.22 7.66
CA TYR A 128 -3.63 5.78 7.05
C TYR A 128 -3.12 4.43 7.58
N ASN A 129 -3.55 3.96 8.76
CA ASN A 129 -3.29 2.61 9.24
C ASN A 129 -3.84 1.54 8.27
N PHE A 130 -4.86 1.88 7.48
CA PHE A 130 -5.47 1.01 6.46
C PHE A 130 -4.90 1.21 5.07
N ARG A 131 -3.99 2.17 4.88
CA ARG A 131 -3.30 2.48 3.62
C ARG A 131 -4.25 2.66 2.42
N PRO A 132 -5.33 3.46 2.52
CA PRO A 132 -6.15 3.79 1.36
C PRO A 132 -5.38 4.64 0.35
N ASN A 133 -5.66 4.41 -0.93
CA ASN A 133 -5.27 5.30 -2.02
C ASN A 133 -6.25 6.47 -2.15
N ILE A 134 -7.54 6.20 -1.91
CA ILE A 134 -8.63 7.18 -2.03
C ILE A 134 -9.33 7.29 -0.68
N ILE A 135 -9.41 8.50 -0.14
CA ILE A 135 -10.14 8.80 1.08
C ILE A 135 -11.33 9.67 0.71
N VAL A 136 -12.52 9.24 1.12
CA VAL A 136 -13.77 9.97 0.86
C VAL A 136 -14.40 10.44 2.17
N SER A 137 -15.31 11.40 2.05
CA SER A 137 -16.17 11.87 3.14
C SER A 137 -17.56 12.17 2.57
N GLY A 138 -18.55 12.33 3.45
CA GLY A 138 -19.94 12.54 3.07
C GLY A 138 -20.67 11.25 2.71
N VAL A 139 -20.27 10.11 3.25
CA VAL A 139 -21.06 8.87 3.12
C VAL A 139 -22.25 8.89 4.07
N ASP A 140 -23.40 8.36 3.64
CA ASP A 140 -24.66 8.44 4.41
C ASP A 140 -24.59 7.77 5.79
N LYS A 141 -23.72 6.75 5.93
CA LYS A 141 -23.49 6.00 7.17
C LYS A 141 -22.06 5.41 7.17
N PRO A 142 -21.47 5.13 8.35
CA PRO A 142 -20.23 4.35 8.43
C PRO A 142 -20.34 3.06 7.62
N TYR A 143 -19.27 2.72 6.90
CA TYR A 143 -19.17 1.58 5.98
C TYR A 143 -20.13 1.65 4.79
N GLY A 144 -20.70 2.83 4.50
CA GLY A 144 -21.56 3.06 3.34
C GLY A 144 -20.85 2.80 2.02
N GLU A 145 -19.53 3.03 1.98
CA GLU A 145 -18.68 2.79 0.82
C GLU A 145 -18.65 1.31 0.37
N ASP A 146 -18.91 0.36 1.27
CA ASP A 146 -18.89 -1.08 0.96
C ASP A 146 -20.00 -1.48 -0.03
N TYR A 147 -21.04 -0.65 -0.14
CA TYR A 147 -22.19 -0.90 -1.02
C TYR A 147 -22.08 -0.23 -2.39
N TRP A 148 -21.06 0.59 -2.61
CA TRP A 148 -20.85 1.24 -3.90
C TRP A 148 -20.27 0.26 -4.91
N ARG A 149 -21.06 -0.06 -5.95
CA ARG A 149 -20.61 -0.94 -7.05
C ARG A 149 -19.82 -0.20 -8.11
N GLU A 150 -20.11 1.07 -8.31
CA GLU A 150 -19.41 1.94 -9.24
C GLU A 150 -19.22 3.31 -8.58
N ILE A 151 -18.07 3.93 -8.86
CA ILE A 151 -17.70 5.26 -8.37
C ILE A 151 -17.18 6.05 -9.55
N GLN A 152 -17.63 7.29 -9.68
CA GLN A 152 -17.12 8.23 -10.65
C GLN A 152 -16.41 9.39 -9.95
N ILE A 153 -15.18 9.67 -10.35
CA ILE A 153 -14.37 10.77 -9.83
C ILE A 153 -14.08 11.75 -10.98
N GLY A 154 -14.69 12.93 -10.91
CA GLY A 154 -14.72 13.87 -12.03
C GLY A 154 -15.42 13.27 -13.25
N ASP A 155 -15.04 13.69 -14.45
CA ASP A 155 -15.74 13.29 -15.68
C ASP A 155 -15.17 12.02 -16.33
N GLN A 156 -13.95 11.62 -15.96
CA GLN A 156 -13.18 10.62 -16.70
C GLN A 156 -12.89 9.34 -15.92
N VAL A 157 -12.75 9.42 -14.60
CA VAL A 157 -12.34 8.27 -13.80
C VAL A 157 -13.56 7.52 -13.33
N LYS A 158 -13.71 6.28 -13.80
CA LYS A 158 -14.72 5.33 -13.32
C LYS A 158 -14.00 4.16 -12.66
N LEU A 159 -14.36 3.90 -11.41
CA LEU A 159 -13.91 2.75 -10.64
C LEU A 159 -15.09 1.83 -10.41
N ARG A 160 -14.83 0.53 -10.41
CA ARG A 160 -15.81 -0.47 -10.02
C ARG A 160 -15.36 -1.19 -8.77
N TRP A 161 -16.33 -1.71 -8.04
CA TRP A 161 -16.07 -2.59 -6.93
C TRP A 161 -15.42 -3.89 -7.42
N PHE A 162 -14.48 -4.40 -6.62
CA PHE A 162 -13.82 -5.68 -6.87
C PHE A 162 -14.03 -6.65 -5.70
N ARG A 163 -13.61 -6.26 -4.49
CA ARG A 163 -13.84 -7.01 -3.25
C ARG A 163 -13.64 -6.13 -2.03
N SER A 164 -14.20 -6.54 -0.89
CA SER A 164 -13.88 -5.96 0.41
C SER A 164 -12.44 -6.30 0.83
N CYS A 165 -11.74 -5.33 1.41
CA CYS A 165 -10.37 -5.50 1.87
C CYS A 165 -10.33 -6.21 3.23
N LEU A 166 -9.81 -7.44 3.26
CA LEU A 166 -9.56 -8.17 4.50
C LEU A 166 -8.44 -7.48 5.28
N ARG A 167 -8.69 -7.22 6.56
CA ARG A 167 -7.74 -6.49 7.40
C ARG A 167 -6.80 -7.46 8.11
N CYS A 168 -5.50 -7.20 7.99
CA CYS A 168 -4.45 -7.96 8.65
C CYS A 168 -3.81 -7.17 9.80
N LEU A 169 -2.86 -7.81 10.48
CA LEU A 169 -2.10 -7.22 11.60
C LEU A 169 -1.28 -5.98 11.21
N LEU A 170 -1.11 -5.65 9.93
CA LEU A 170 -0.40 -4.42 9.53
C LEU A 170 -1.13 -3.15 9.97
N THR A 171 -2.45 -3.21 10.17
CA THR A 171 -3.25 -2.09 10.70
C THR A 171 -2.85 -1.68 12.11
N THR A 172 -2.22 -2.58 12.86
CA THR A 172 -1.82 -2.40 14.27
C THR A 172 -0.50 -1.64 14.43
N ILE A 173 0.13 -1.24 13.33
CA ILE A 173 1.42 -0.54 13.34
C ILE A 173 1.16 0.95 13.51
N ASN A 174 1.69 1.53 14.59
CA ASN A 174 1.75 2.98 14.73
C ASN A 174 2.69 3.55 13.66
N GLN A 175 2.16 4.38 12.76
CA GLN A 175 2.90 4.90 11.60
C GLN A 175 3.98 5.92 11.99
N GLU A 176 3.92 6.50 13.18
CA GLU A 176 4.90 7.50 13.66
C GLU A 176 6.08 6.84 14.40
N THR A 177 5.86 5.67 15.02
CA THR A 177 6.89 4.96 15.81
C THR A 177 7.35 3.65 15.19
N GLY A 178 6.60 3.11 14.23
CA GLY A 178 6.83 1.77 13.68
C GLY A 178 6.61 0.65 14.71
N ILE A 179 6.00 0.94 15.87
CA ILE A 179 5.75 -0.05 16.91
C ILE A 179 4.36 -0.65 16.69
N ARG A 180 4.29 -1.98 16.79
CA ARG A 180 3.03 -2.72 16.76
C ARG A 180 2.31 -2.56 18.10
N ASP A 181 1.01 -2.28 18.06
CA ASP A 181 0.18 -2.24 19.27
C ASP A 181 0.21 -3.60 19.98
N PRO A 182 0.57 -3.65 21.28
CA PRO A 182 0.72 -4.91 22.02
C PRO A 182 -0.62 -5.64 22.22
N ASN A 183 -1.74 -4.94 22.17
CA ASN A 183 -3.09 -5.50 22.25
C ASN A 183 -3.66 -5.89 20.88
N GLN A 184 -2.88 -5.68 19.81
CA GLN A 184 -3.26 -5.94 18.42
C GLN A 184 -4.46 -5.10 17.97
N GLU A 185 -4.64 -3.89 18.52
CA GLU A 185 -5.64 -2.95 18.02
C GLU A 185 -5.14 -2.23 16.75
N PRO A 186 -6.01 -1.97 15.75
CA PRO A 186 -7.47 -2.18 15.75
C PRO A 186 -7.89 -3.58 15.27
N TRP A 187 -6.95 -4.46 14.93
CA TRP A 187 -7.24 -5.74 14.27
C TRP A 187 -8.19 -6.61 15.10
N LYS A 188 -8.01 -6.64 16.42
CA LYS A 188 -8.91 -7.36 17.33
C LYS A 188 -10.33 -6.80 17.33
N THR A 189 -10.50 -5.48 17.42
CA THR A 189 -11.82 -4.83 17.36
C THR A 189 -12.52 -4.99 16.00
N LEU A 190 -11.77 -5.18 14.92
CA LEU A 190 -12.32 -5.46 13.59
C LEU A 190 -12.89 -6.88 13.44
N GLN A 191 -12.59 -7.79 14.39
CA GLN A 191 -13.09 -9.17 14.37
C GLN A 191 -14.41 -9.36 15.13
N THR A 192 -14.92 -8.30 15.77
CA THR A 192 -16.16 -8.31 16.56
C THR A 192 -17.30 -7.67 15.78
#